data_AF-A0A2W6AQ85-F1
#
_entry.id   AF-A0A2W6AQ85-F1
#
_cell.length_a   1.000
_cell.length_b   1.000
_cell.length_c   1.000
_cell.angle_alpha   90.00
_cell.angle_beta   90.00
_cell.angle_gamma   90.00
#
_symmetry.space_group_name_H-M   'P 1'
#
loop_
_entity.id
_entity.type
_entity.pdbx_description
1 polymer ?
#
loop_
_entity_poly.entity_id
_entity_poly.type
_entity_poly.pdbx_seq_one_letter_code
_entity_poly.pdbx_strand_id
1 'polypeptide(L)'
;MIKYLSTTTVYVSDMDKAKDFYANSLGFEVISDDAQNIPGFRWLEVVPKGAQTNIALYKADNPDQLGHFSGIFLVTDDMAATYSELVANGVNF
;
A
#
# COMPACT_ATOMS: atom_id res chain seq x y z
N MET A 1 23.52 -15.10 1.91
CA MET A 1 23.64 -13.66 2.23
C MET A 1 22.39 -12.94 1.72
N ILE A 2 21.89 -11.95 2.47
CA ILE A 2 20.68 -11.16 2.15
C ILE A 2 20.99 -10.12 1.05
N LYS A 3 20.03 -9.81 0.17
CA LYS A 3 20.22 -8.89 -0.97
C LYS A 3 19.54 -7.53 -0.81
N TYR A 4 18.24 -7.50 -0.47
CA TYR A 4 17.44 -6.29 -0.34
C TYR A 4 16.14 -6.58 0.45
N LEU A 5 15.41 -5.53 0.83
CA LEU A 5 14.06 -5.63 1.41
C LEU A 5 13.03 -5.75 0.29
N SER A 6 12.41 -6.91 0.14
CA SER A 6 11.44 -7.15 -0.94
C SER A 6 10.09 -6.51 -0.66
N THR A 7 9.51 -6.78 0.50
CA THR A 7 8.13 -6.41 0.81
C THR A 7 8.03 -5.97 2.27
N THR A 8 7.27 -4.93 2.52
CA THR A 8 6.79 -4.54 3.85
C THR A 8 5.28 -4.70 3.94
N THR A 9 4.70 -4.67 5.14
CA THR A 9 3.28 -4.92 5.34
C THR A 9 2.59 -3.72 5.96
N VAL A 10 1.40 -3.40 5.43
CA VAL A 10 0.46 -2.45 6.03
C VAL A 10 -0.84 -3.18 6.32
N TYR A 11 -1.28 -3.11 7.58
CA TYR A 11 -2.56 -3.68 8.00
C TYR A 11 -3.72 -2.75 7.63
N VAL A 12 -4.74 -3.31 7.00
CA VAL A 12 -5.93 -2.58 6.51
C VAL A 12 -7.21 -3.25 6.99
N SER A 13 -8.27 -2.47 7.16
CA SER A 13 -9.58 -2.99 7.58
C SER A 13 -10.36 -3.63 6.43
N ASP A 14 -10.16 -3.12 5.23
CA ASP A 14 -10.84 -3.52 4.00
C ASP A 14 -9.83 -3.49 2.84
N MET A 15 -9.57 -4.66 2.25
CA MET A 15 -8.54 -4.82 1.22
C MET A 15 -8.95 -4.21 -0.11
N ASP A 16 -10.24 -4.13 -0.44
CA ASP A 16 -10.70 -3.53 -1.70
C ASP A 16 -10.63 -2.01 -1.63
N LYS A 17 -11.03 -1.43 -0.49
CA LYS A 17 -10.85 0.02 -0.26
C LYS A 17 -9.39 0.40 -0.21
N ALA A 18 -8.54 -0.44 0.40
CA ALA A 18 -7.11 -0.21 0.40
C ALA A 18 -6.53 -0.29 -1.02
N LYS A 19 -6.90 -1.32 -1.80
CA LYS A 19 -6.50 -1.44 -3.20
C LYS A 19 -6.83 -0.18 -3.99
N ASP A 20 -8.08 0.30 -3.88
CA ASP A 20 -8.54 1.51 -4.55
C ASP A 20 -7.72 2.74 -4.14
N PHE A 21 -7.51 2.94 -2.84
CA PHE A 21 -6.70 4.05 -2.33
C PHE A 21 -5.25 4.02 -2.87
N TYR A 22 -4.56 2.89 -2.74
CA TYR A 22 -3.16 2.79 -3.19
C TYR A 22 -3.04 2.88 -4.71
N ALA A 23 -3.94 2.25 -5.46
CA ALA A 23 -3.87 2.24 -6.92
C ALA A 23 -4.33 3.56 -7.55
N ASN A 24 -5.48 4.08 -7.11
CA ASN A 24 -6.14 5.21 -7.75
C ASN A 24 -5.85 6.55 -7.07
N SER A 25 -5.77 6.60 -5.74
CA SER A 25 -5.45 7.86 -5.04
C SER A 25 -3.94 8.13 -5.01
N LEU A 26 -3.11 7.12 -4.73
CA LEU A 26 -1.65 7.25 -4.66
C LEU A 26 -0.93 6.91 -5.97
N GLY A 27 -1.62 6.33 -6.96
CA GLY A 27 -1.04 6.01 -8.27
C GLY A 27 -0.09 4.81 -8.30
N PHE A 28 -0.15 3.92 -7.30
CA PHE A 28 0.70 2.71 -7.25
C PHE A 28 0.19 1.65 -8.24
N GLU A 29 1.07 0.73 -8.62
CA GLU A 29 0.71 -0.44 -9.43
C GLU A 29 0.31 -1.60 -8.54
N VAL A 30 -0.78 -2.29 -8.90
CA VAL A 30 -1.16 -3.58 -8.28
C VAL A 30 -0.41 -4.69 -9.00
N ILE A 31 0.51 -5.35 -8.29
CA ILE A 31 1.39 -6.38 -8.87
C ILE A 31 0.97 -7.80 -8.49
N SER A 32 0.12 -7.94 -7.47
CA SER A 32 -0.49 -9.21 -7.11
C SER A 32 -1.83 -8.98 -6.43
N ASP A 33 -2.83 -9.79 -6.77
CA ASP A 33 -4.16 -9.82 -6.15
C ASP A 33 -4.74 -11.24 -6.30
N ASP A 34 -4.42 -12.13 -5.36
CA ASP A 34 -4.72 -13.58 -5.46
C ASP A 34 -5.24 -14.13 -4.12
N ALA A 35 -6.39 -14.82 -4.13
CA ALA A 35 -6.97 -15.49 -2.97
C ALA A 35 -6.28 -16.83 -2.61
N GLN A 36 -5.31 -17.29 -3.41
CA GLN A 36 -4.54 -18.54 -3.29
C GLN A 36 -5.38 -19.82 -3.06
N ASN A 37 -6.67 -19.84 -3.41
CA ASN A 37 -7.60 -20.93 -3.07
C ASN A 37 -7.64 -21.29 -1.57
N ILE A 38 -7.17 -20.40 -0.69
CA ILE A 38 -7.18 -20.58 0.77
C ILE A 38 -8.36 -19.75 1.31
N PRO A 39 -9.36 -20.38 1.96
CA PRO A 39 -10.51 -19.65 2.49
C PRO A 39 -10.10 -18.53 3.44
N GLY A 40 -10.53 -17.30 3.16
CA GLY A 40 -10.26 -16.13 3.99
C GLY A 40 -8.88 -15.50 3.80
N PHE A 41 -8.05 -16.04 2.91
CA PHE A 41 -6.75 -15.46 2.56
C PHE A 41 -6.85 -14.69 1.23
N ARG A 42 -6.10 -13.59 1.15
CA ARG A 42 -5.88 -12.84 -0.07
C ARG A 42 -4.50 -12.21 0.01
N TRP A 43 -3.69 -12.43 -1.02
CA TRP A 43 -2.41 -11.78 -1.22
C TRP A 43 -2.61 -10.59 -2.13
N LEU A 44 -2.42 -9.38 -1.59
CA LEU A 44 -2.56 -8.13 -2.32
C LEU A 44 -1.27 -7.32 -2.14
N GLU A 45 -0.58 -7.05 -3.24
CA GLU A 45 0.63 -6.24 -3.26
C GLU A 45 0.50 -5.05 -4.19
N VAL A 46 0.96 -3.89 -3.70
CA VAL A 46 1.06 -2.64 -4.44
C VAL A 46 2.49 -2.09 -4.39
N VAL A 47 2.89 -1.36 -5.42
CA VAL A 47 4.24 -0.80 -5.52
C VAL A 47 4.22 0.58 -6.19
N PRO A 48 5.01 1.56 -5.73
CA PRO A 48 5.27 2.76 -6.53
C PRO A 48 5.87 2.35 -7.88
N LYS A 49 5.49 3.04 -8.97
CA LYS A 49 5.95 2.69 -10.32
C LYS A 49 7.48 2.62 -10.39
N GLY A 50 7.99 1.45 -10.79
CA GLY A 50 9.44 1.21 -10.93
C GLY A 50 10.21 1.04 -9.62
N ALA A 51 9.55 1.01 -8.46
CA ALA A 51 10.22 0.74 -7.19
C ALA A 51 10.54 -0.74 -7.00
N GLN A 52 11.58 -1.03 -6.21
CA GLN A 52 12.02 -2.39 -5.90
C GLN A 52 11.25 -3.03 -4.74
N THR A 53 10.82 -2.21 -3.75
CA THR A 53 10.18 -2.70 -2.53
C THR A 53 8.67 -2.52 -2.62
N ASN A 54 7.94 -3.60 -2.37
CA ASN A 54 6.48 -3.66 -2.44
C ASN A 54 5.84 -3.42 -1.06
N ILE A 55 4.56 -3.10 -1.07
CA ILE A 55 3.71 -3.08 0.12
C ILE A 55 2.64 -4.15 -0.02
N ALA A 56 2.67 -5.13 0.88
CA ALA A 56 1.58 -6.08 1.06
C ALA A 56 0.49 -5.42 1.92
N LEU A 57 -0.72 -5.33 1.35
CA LEU A 57 -1.91 -4.85 2.06
C LEU A 57 -2.58 -6.07 2.68
N TYR A 58 -2.52 -6.17 4.00
CA TYR A 58 -2.98 -7.35 4.72
C TYR A 58 -4.17 -7.00 5.61
N LYS A 59 -5.24 -7.80 5.56
CA LYS A 59 -6.39 -7.58 6.43
C LYS A 59 -5.98 -7.76 7.90
N ALA A 60 -6.26 -6.79 8.75
CA ALA A 60 -5.98 -6.90 10.17
C ALA A 60 -6.82 -8.00 10.84
N ASP A 61 -6.21 -8.74 11.76
CA ASP A 61 -6.88 -9.74 12.59
C ASP A 61 -7.59 -9.10 13.78
N ASN A 62 -7.10 -7.94 14.23
CA ASN A 62 -7.71 -7.15 15.30
C ASN A 62 -7.56 -5.63 15.05
N PRO A 63 -8.41 -4.79 15.67
CA PRO A 63 -8.38 -3.34 15.48
C PRO A 63 -7.07 -2.67 15.93
N ASP A 64 -6.34 -3.25 16.88
CA ASP A 64 -5.10 -2.68 17.43
C ASP A 64 -3.94 -2.73 16.44
N GLN A 65 -4.09 -3.35 15.27
CA GLN A 65 -3.09 -3.34 14.19
C GLN A 65 -3.29 -2.17 13.21
N LEU A 66 -4.44 -1.48 13.25
CA LEU A 66 -4.83 -0.50 12.24
C LEU A 66 -4.35 0.91 12.57
N GLY A 67 -4.00 1.67 11.53
CA GLY A 67 -3.86 3.13 11.62
C GLY A 67 -2.63 3.64 12.37
N HIS A 68 -1.64 2.78 12.65
CA HIS A 68 -0.38 3.18 13.26
C HIS A 68 0.55 3.86 12.26
N PHE A 69 1.50 4.63 12.79
CA PHE A 69 2.61 5.13 11.99
C PHE A 69 3.41 3.96 11.41
N SER A 70 3.45 3.86 10.08
CA SER A 70 4.02 2.71 9.37
C SER A 70 5.56 2.66 9.40
N GLY A 71 6.23 3.79 9.69
CA GLY A 71 7.68 3.91 9.51
C GLY A 71 8.15 3.87 8.06
N ILE A 72 7.22 3.92 7.09
CA ILE A 72 7.49 3.93 5.65
C ILE A 72 7.54 5.38 5.17
N PHE A 73 8.60 5.73 4.45
CA PHE A 73 8.76 7.05 3.84
C PHE A 73 8.73 6.89 2.31
N LEU A 74 7.84 7.65 1.67
CA LEU A 74 7.73 7.69 0.20
C LEU A 74 8.53 8.87 -0.33
N VAL A 75 9.22 8.66 -1.44
CA VAL A 75 10.01 9.69 -2.12
C VAL A 75 9.26 10.14 -3.37
N THR A 76 9.28 11.45 -3.61
CA THR A 76 8.79 12.09 -4.83
C THR A 76 9.80 13.13 -5.28
N ASP A 77 9.87 13.37 -6.59
CA ASP A 77 10.74 14.39 -7.19
C ASP A 77 10.21 15.82 -6.98
N ASP A 78 8.89 15.97 -6.81
CA ASP A 78 8.23 17.27 -6.58
C ASP A 78 7.15 17.14 -5.49
N MET A 79 7.53 17.52 -4.27
CA MET A 79 6.65 17.46 -3.11
C MET A 79 5.41 18.37 -3.24
N ALA A 80 5.55 19.55 -3.86
CA ALA A 80 4.46 20.51 -3.97
C ALA A 80 3.41 20.03 -4.99
N ALA A 81 3.87 19.50 -6.13
CA ALA A 81 3.00 18.89 -7.12
C ALA A 81 2.31 17.64 -6.55
N THR A 82 3.07 16.73 -5.92
CA THR A 82 2.50 15.52 -5.30
C THR A 82 1.47 15.85 -4.23
N TYR A 83 1.75 16.82 -3.34
CA TYR A 83 0.76 17.26 -2.35
C TYR A 83 -0.53 17.74 -3.02
N SER A 84 -0.41 18.60 -4.04
CA SER A 84 -1.58 19.17 -4.73
C SER A 84 -2.43 18.09 -5.41
N GLU A 85 -1.79 17.11 -6.06
CA GLU A 85 -2.45 15.96 -6.69
C GLU A 85 -3.15 15.06 -5.65
N LEU A 86 -2.46 14.72 -4.57
CA LEU A 86 -3.01 13.86 -3.51
C LEU A 86 -4.21 14.52 -2.81
N VAL A 87 -4.16 15.83 -2.54
CA VAL A 87 -5.31 16.58 -2.02
C VAL A 87 -6.46 16.58 -3.02
N ALA A 88 -6.20 16.79 -4.32
CA ALA A 88 -7.23 16.73 -5.36
C ALA A 88 -7.87 15.33 -5.48
N ASN A 89 -7.10 14.28 -5.19
CA ASN A 89 -7.57 12.90 -5.11
C ASN A 89 -8.27 12.55 -3.78
N GLY A 90 -8.43 13.51 -2.86
CA GLY A 90 -9.15 13.34 -1.61
C GLY A 90 -8.31 12.76 -0.45
N VAL A 91 -6.99 12.76 -0.56
CA VAL A 91 -6.09 12.34 0.53
C VAL A 91 -6.03 13.41 1.62
N ASN A 92 -6.13 12.99 2.89
CA ASN A 92 -6.02 13.87 4.04
C ASN A 92 -4.56 14.11 4.43
N PHE A 93 -4.19 15.38 4.68
CA PHE A 93 -2.87 15.82 5.13
C PHE A 93 -2.96 16.59 6.46
#